data_AF-A0AA37RCP5-F1
#
_entry.id   AF-A0AA37RCP5-F1
#
_cell.length_a   1.000
_cell.length_b   1.000
_cell.length_c   1.000
_cell.angle_alpha   90.00
_cell.angle_beta   90.00
_cell.angle_gamma   90.00
#
_symmetry.space_group_name_H-M   'P 1'
#
loop_
_entity.id
_entity.type
_entity.pdbx_description
1 polymer ?
#
loop_
_entity_poly.entity_id
_entity_poly.type
_entity_poly.pdbx_seq_one_letter_code
_entity_poly.pdbx_strand_id
1 'polypeptide(L)'
;MKANKTAVLLMTAGASAAIALAAPAHASTDEYLSHVQSEVPFVVSQYGSQQVLALGYSVCNWEAQGVTGASDLADLMIAQMPMSRTAAVKIQVYAEQFIGC
;
A
#
# COMPACT_ATOMS: atom_id res chain seq x y z
N MET A 1 -0.10 54.01 31.23
CA MET A 1 -0.57 53.10 32.30
C MET A 1 -1.07 51.81 31.67
N LYS A 2 -0.74 50.68 32.31
CA LYS A 2 -1.39 49.35 32.26
C LYS A 2 -1.16 48.42 31.06
N ALA A 3 -0.35 47.39 31.35
CA ALA A 3 -0.42 46.07 30.73
C ALA A 3 -1.73 45.35 31.14
N ASN A 4 -2.27 44.53 30.23
CA ASN A 4 -3.28 43.50 30.55
C ASN A 4 -3.05 42.33 29.56
N LYS A 5 -2.32 41.28 29.98
CA LYS A 5 -2.83 40.02 30.55
C LYS A 5 -3.77 39.23 29.62
N THR A 6 -3.16 38.31 28.89
CA THR A 6 -3.47 36.87 28.77
C THR A 6 -4.93 36.40 28.67
N ALA A 7 -5.26 35.79 27.52
CA ALA A 7 -6.12 34.61 27.36
C ALA A 7 -5.63 33.92 26.07
N VAL A 8 -4.87 32.82 26.06
CA VAL A 8 -5.15 31.45 26.52
C VAL A 8 -6.47 30.89 25.97
N LEU A 9 -6.28 29.89 25.09
CA LEU A 9 -7.16 28.77 24.76
C LEU A 9 -8.42 29.04 23.93
N LEU A 10 -8.39 28.52 22.70
CA LEU A 10 -9.35 27.58 22.09
C LEU A 10 -8.77 27.20 20.71
N MET A 11 -7.91 26.19 20.62
CA MET A 11 -8.31 24.82 20.27
C MET A 11 -9.26 24.74 19.07
N THR A 12 -8.70 24.84 17.87
CA THR A 12 -9.07 23.93 16.78
C THR A 12 -7.78 23.47 16.13
N ALA A 13 -7.07 22.60 16.86
CA ALA A 13 -6.30 21.58 16.21
C ALA A 13 -7.32 20.77 15.39
N GLY A 14 -7.45 21.12 14.11
CA GLY A 14 -7.98 20.21 13.11
C GLY A 14 -7.02 19.04 13.10
N ALA A 15 -7.25 18.10 14.02
CA ALA A 15 -6.65 16.80 14.00
C ALA A 15 -7.18 16.13 12.73
N SER A 16 -6.53 16.42 11.60
CA SER A 16 -6.28 15.40 10.61
C SER A 16 -5.63 14.30 11.41
N ALA A 17 -6.41 13.31 11.82
CA ALA A 17 -5.91 12.05 12.31
C ALA A 17 -5.18 11.41 11.12
N ALA A 18 -3.99 11.93 10.82
CA ALA A 18 -2.91 11.13 10.30
C ALA A 18 -2.66 10.12 11.40
N ILE A 19 -3.44 9.05 11.35
CA ILE A 19 -3.13 7.80 12.00
C ILE A 19 -1.86 7.36 11.26
N ALA A 20 -0.74 7.92 11.68
CA ALA A 20 0.57 7.33 11.53
C ALA A 20 0.57 6.12 12.45
N LEU A 21 -0.22 5.10 12.08
CA LEU A 21 0.11 3.73 12.41
C LEU A 21 1.43 3.52 11.70
N ALA A 22 2.51 3.77 12.45
CA ALA A 22 3.82 3.23 12.16
C ALA A 22 3.70 1.70 12.23
N ALA A 23 3.07 1.10 11.21
CA ALA A 23 3.29 -0.29 10.90
C ALA A 23 4.75 -0.40 10.47
N PRO A 24 5.46 -1.47 10.86
CA PRO A 24 6.82 -1.72 10.41
C PRO A 24 6.77 -2.06 8.92
N ALA A 25 6.63 -1.04 8.06
CA ALA A 25 6.46 -1.22 6.62
C ALA A 25 7.55 -2.14 6.06
N HIS A 26 8.79 -2.02 6.56
CA HIS A 26 9.90 -2.85 6.14
C HIS A 26 9.73 -4.36 6.37
N ALA A 27 9.28 -4.78 7.56
CA ALA A 27 9.17 -6.20 7.87
C ALA A 27 8.09 -6.87 7.02
N SER A 28 6.95 -6.19 6.88
CA SER A 28 5.82 -6.72 6.12
C SER A 28 6.05 -6.63 4.60
N THR A 29 6.86 -5.67 4.12
CA THR A 29 7.29 -5.66 2.72
C THR A 29 8.29 -6.75 2.37
N ASP A 30 9.18 -7.11 3.30
CA ASP A 30 10.09 -8.23 3.10
C ASP A 30 9.32 -9.57 3.09
N GLU A 31 8.32 -9.73 3.96
CA GLU A 31 7.40 -10.87 3.93
C GLU A 31 6.61 -10.93 2.61
N TYR A 32 6.05 -9.82 2.16
CA TYR A 32 5.41 -9.71 0.85
C TYR A 32 6.33 -10.19 -0.27
N LEU A 33 7.56 -9.67 -0.35
CA LEU A 33 8.50 -10.05 -1.40
C LEU A 33 8.92 -11.51 -1.32
N SER A 34 9.13 -12.03 -0.11
CA SER A 34 9.44 -13.45 0.12
C SER A 34 8.32 -14.37 -0.38
N HIS A 35 7.07 -14.05 -0.05
CA HIS A 35 5.90 -14.81 -0.49
C HIS A 35 5.69 -14.72 -2.00
N VAL A 36 5.77 -13.52 -2.58
CA VAL A 36 5.63 -13.35 -4.03
C VAL A 36 6.78 -14.04 -4.78
N GLN A 37 8.00 -14.03 -4.24
CA GLN A 37 9.13 -14.75 -4.84
C GLN A 37 8.96 -16.26 -4.76
N SER A 38 8.38 -16.80 -3.70
CA SER A 38 8.09 -18.24 -3.57
C SER A 38 6.96 -18.68 -4.51
N GLU A 39 5.86 -17.93 -4.55
CA GLU A 39 4.60 -18.36 -5.17
C GLU A 39 4.43 -17.88 -6.62
N VAL A 40 5.13 -16.81 -6.98
CA VAL A 40 5.14 -16.19 -8.31
C VAL A 40 6.58 -15.84 -8.74
N PRO A 41 7.52 -16.80 -8.70
CA PRO A 41 8.96 -16.54 -8.93
C PRO A 41 9.25 -15.93 -10.30
N PHE A 42 8.44 -16.28 -11.30
CA PHE A 42 8.56 -15.77 -12.66
C PHE A 42 8.41 -14.24 -12.73
N VAL A 43 7.45 -13.66 -12.00
CA VAL A 43 7.22 -12.20 -12.03
C VAL A 43 8.39 -11.48 -11.36
N VAL A 44 8.87 -12.00 -10.22
CA VAL A 44 10.04 -11.44 -9.53
C VAL A 44 11.31 -11.58 -10.38
N SER A 45 11.49 -12.70 -11.07
CA SER A 45 12.63 -12.92 -11.95
C SER A 45 12.61 -12.03 -13.19
N GLN A 46 11.43 -11.68 -13.71
CA GLN A 46 11.28 -10.89 -14.93
C GLN A 46 11.39 -9.39 -14.67
N TYR A 47 10.75 -8.89 -13.62
CA TYR A 47 10.64 -7.46 -13.32
C TYR A 47 11.53 -7.02 -12.15
N GLY A 48 11.99 -7.96 -11.33
CA GLY A 48 12.77 -7.64 -10.13
C GLY A 48 11.91 -7.27 -8.93
N SER A 49 12.43 -7.53 -7.74
CA SER A 49 11.73 -7.37 -6.47
C SER A 49 11.22 -5.94 -6.23
N GLN A 50 11.99 -4.90 -6.57
CA GLN A 50 11.55 -3.52 -6.35
C GLN A 50 10.33 -3.13 -7.19
N GLN A 51 10.24 -3.61 -8.43
CA GLN A 51 9.08 -3.30 -9.29
C GLN A 51 7.85 -4.07 -8.84
N VAL A 52 8.03 -5.30 -8.35
CA VAL A 52 6.96 -6.09 -7.73
C VAL A 52 6.46 -5.46 -6.43
N LEU A 53 7.36 -4.88 -5.63
CA LEU A 53 6.98 -4.11 -4.44
C LEU A 53 6.20 -2.84 -4.81
N ALA A 54 6.68 -2.08 -5.78
CA ALA A 54 5.99 -0.90 -6.29
C ALA A 54 4.60 -1.24 -6.85
N LEU A 55 4.46 -2.40 -7.49
CA LEU A 55 3.16 -2.91 -7.95
C LEU A 55 2.23 -3.20 -6.77
N GLY A 56 2.72 -3.86 -5.71
CA GLY A 56 1.93 -4.11 -4.50
C GLY A 56 1.40 -2.82 -3.85
N TYR A 57 2.23 -1.78 -3.76
CA TYR A 57 1.78 -0.46 -3.31
C TYR A 57 0.76 0.19 -4.28
N SER A 58 0.90 -0.04 -5.58
CA SER A 58 -0.04 0.45 -6.57
C SER A 58 -1.42 -0.19 -6.41
N VAL A 59 -1.47 -1.49 -6.07
CA VAL A 59 -2.71 -2.20 -5.72
C VAL A 59 -3.41 -1.51 -4.56
N CYS A 60 -2.72 -1.33 -3.43
CA CYS A 60 -3.30 -0.66 -2.27
C CYS A 60 -3.77 0.77 -2.59
N ASN A 61 -3.05 1.50 -3.45
CA ASN A 61 -3.45 2.84 -3.87
C ASN A 61 -4.69 2.83 -4.77
N TRP A 62 -4.88 1.83 -5.62
CA TRP A 62 -6.10 1.68 -6.43
C TRP A 62 -7.29 1.28 -5.57
N GLU A 63 -7.10 0.42 -4.58
CA GLU A 63 -8.14 0.08 -3.60
C GLU A 63 -8.56 1.30 -2.79
N ALA A 64 -7.61 2.12 -2.34
CA ALA A 64 -7.89 3.39 -1.68
C ALA A 64 -8.66 4.39 -2.57
N GLN A 65 -8.55 4.26 -3.90
CA GLN A 65 -9.34 5.03 -4.88
C GLN A 65 -10.72 4.41 -5.18
N GLY A 66 -11.06 3.28 -4.57
CA GLY A 66 -12.34 2.60 -4.72
C GLY A 66 -12.37 1.49 -5.77
N VAL A 67 -11.21 1.08 -6.31
CA VAL A 67 -11.12 -0.08 -7.21
C VAL A 67 -10.97 -1.35 -6.36
N THR A 68 -12.10 -1.98 -6.01
CA THR A 68 -12.10 -3.17 -5.12
C THR A 68 -12.42 -4.48 -5.86
N GLY A 69 -12.63 -4.42 -7.18
CA GLY A 69 -12.90 -5.60 -7.99
C GLY A 69 -11.62 -6.37 -8.26
N ALA A 70 -11.54 -7.63 -7.81
CA ALA A 70 -10.36 -8.48 -8.07
C ALA A 70 -10.04 -8.63 -9.57
N SER A 71 -11.06 -8.57 -10.44
CA SER A 71 -10.84 -8.57 -11.89
C SER A 71 -10.30 -7.23 -12.40
N ASP A 72 -10.83 -6.10 -11.91
CA ASP A 72 -10.40 -4.76 -12.29
C ASP A 72 -8.97 -4.46 -11.83
N LEU A 73 -8.63 -4.84 -10.59
CA LEU A 73 -7.27 -4.75 -10.05
C LEU A 73 -6.32 -5.64 -10.86
N ALA A 74 -6.69 -6.89 -11.13
CA ALA A 74 -5.87 -7.78 -11.93
C ALA A 74 -5.63 -7.23 -13.34
N ASP A 75 -6.63 -6.63 -13.99
CA ASP A 75 -6.48 -6.04 -15.32
C ASP A 75 -5.55 -4.81 -15.31
N LEU A 76 -5.64 -3.96 -14.28
CA LEU A 76 -4.69 -2.84 -14.08
C LEU A 76 -3.26 -3.32 -13.83
N MET A 77 -3.10 -4.39 -13.04
CA MET A 77 -1.79 -5.00 -12.78
C MET A 77 -1.18 -5.59 -14.04
N ILE A 78 -1.96 -6.34 -14.83
CA ILE A 78 -1.51 -6.94 -16.09
C ILE A 78 -1.15 -5.87 -17.12
N ALA A 79 -1.89 -4.75 -17.15
CA ALA A 79 -1.60 -3.62 -18.03
C ALA A 79 -0.25 -2.95 -17.72
N GLN A 80 0.13 -2.87 -16.44
CA GLN A 80 1.43 -2.32 -16.02
C GLN A 80 2.57 -3.35 -16.11
N MET A 81 2.29 -4.58 -15.70
CA MET A 81 3.27 -5.65 -15.57
C MET A 81 2.66 -6.92 -16.16
N PRO A 82 2.88 -7.19 -17.47
CA PRO A 82 2.31 -8.34 -18.15
C PRO A 82 2.61 -9.65 -17.42
N MET A 83 1.57 -10.29 -16.91
CA MET A 83 1.63 -11.54 -16.16
C MET A 83 0.33 -12.34 -16.32
N SER A 84 0.28 -13.56 -15.80
CA SER A 84 -0.96 -14.32 -15.78
C SER A 84 -1.97 -13.70 -14.80
N ARG A 85 -3.27 -13.83 -15.08
CA ARG A 85 -4.31 -13.35 -14.17
C ARG A 85 -4.22 -14.04 -12.79
N THR A 86 -3.82 -15.31 -12.74
CA THR A 86 -3.55 -16.02 -11.48
C THR A 86 -2.42 -15.37 -10.67
N ALA A 87 -1.34 -14.94 -11.34
CA ALA A 87 -0.24 -14.24 -10.70
C ALA A 87 -0.68 -12.88 -10.13
N ALA A 88 -1.45 -12.12 -10.92
CA ALA A 88 -1.99 -10.83 -10.49
C ALA A 88 -2.87 -10.97 -9.25
N VAL A 89 -3.79 -11.94 -9.23
CA VAL A 89 -4.65 -12.20 -8.06
C VAL A 89 -3.83 -12.61 -6.84
N LYS A 90 -2.80 -13.45 -6.99
CA LYS A 90 -1.91 -13.80 -5.86
C LYS A 90 -1.19 -12.57 -5.30
N ILE A 91 -0.65 -11.72 -6.18
CA ILE A 91 0.03 -10.49 -5.77
C ILE A 91 -0.94 -9.54 -5.05
N GLN A 92 -2.18 -9.42 -5.53
CA GLN A 92 -3.22 -8.65 -4.82
C GLN A 92 -3.44 -9.18 -3.41
N VAL A 93 -3.70 -10.48 -3.25
CA VAL A 93 -3.94 -11.10 -1.93
C VAL A 93 -2.76 -10.87 -0.97
N TYR A 94 -1.52 -10.93 -1.47
CA TYR A 94 -0.35 -10.66 -0.64
C TYR A 94 -0.16 -9.18 -0.35
N ALA A 95 -0.53 -8.28 -1.26
CA ALA A 95 -0.51 -6.85 -1.00
C ALA A 95 -1.50 -6.49 0.12
N GLU A 96 -2.74 -7.01 0.07
CA GLU A 96 -3.73 -6.83 1.14
C GLU A 96 -3.20 -7.38 2.48
N GLN A 97 -2.72 -8.63 2.50
CA GLN A 97 -2.29 -9.29 3.73
C GLN A 97 -1.04 -8.69 4.39
N PHE A 98 -0.05 -8.29 3.58
CA PHE A 98 1.27 -7.90 4.10
C PHE A 98 1.56 -6.40 3.95
N ILE A 99 1.03 -5.72 2.94
CA ILE A 99 1.22 -4.26 2.80
C ILE A 99 0.15 -3.51 3.59
N GLY A 100 -1.05 -4.09 3.76
CA GLY A 100 -2.11 -3.52 4.59
C GLY A 100 -2.97 -2.51 3.86
N CYS A 101 -3.43 -2.90 2.66
CA CYS A 101 -4.71 -2.48 2.12
C CYS A 101 -5.80 -3.46 2.60
#